data_AF-A0AAD5G438-F1
#
_entry.id   AF-A0AAD5G438-F1
#
_cell.length_a   1.000
_cell.length_b   1.000
_cell.length_c   1.000
_cell.angle_alpha   90.00
_cell.angle_beta   90.00
_cell.angle_gamma   90.00
#
_symmetry.space_group_name_H-M   'P 1'
#
loop_
_entity.id
_entity.type
_entity.pdbx_description
1 polymer ?
#
loop_
_entity_poly.entity_id
_entity_poly.type
_entity_poly.pdbx_seq_one_letter_code
_entity_poly.pdbx_strand_id
1 'polypeptide(L)'
;MQKPSSSSFENMEVMNGDFDDDGRIRRTGTLMTTSAHVMAVVIGSGVLSLAWCLAQLGWIIGVPLLGAFAVITWYTCILLTDCYRSPDPVTGTRNYNYMQAVKVNLGGFKYKLCGISQYSTQIGTSIGYAITSAISMAAVKRSNCFHMYGHNNGCHTLNNTYVLIFGAIEIVLSQIPNFHELSLVSVVATIMSFAYAGIGVALSVAKIAGGTSSKTSLMGIAVGPNMTRMEKMWNAFSAIGDIAFAYSFSFVLLEIQDTLKQSPPENKVMKRSCTIGIGASSLLYMICAILGYLAFGNDSPGNYLTGFGFYEPFWLVNIGNICVVIHLLGAFQAIIQPFFAVVENWSRKKWPGCKFIEREYIIGKYSINLFRLTWRTI
;
A
#
# COMPACT_ATOMS: atom_id res chain seq x y z
N MET A 1 56.84 6.18 20.00
CA MET A 1 55.61 6.09 19.20
C MET A 1 55.27 4.62 19.01
N GLN A 2 54.33 4.09 19.79
CA GLN A 2 53.82 2.73 19.59
C GLN A 2 53.00 2.71 18.30
N LYS A 3 53.35 1.83 17.35
CA LYS A 3 52.50 1.51 16.20
C LYS A 3 51.17 0.95 16.75
N PRO A 4 50.00 1.38 16.24
CA PRO A 4 48.74 0.73 16.62
C PRO A 4 48.78 -0.73 16.15
N SER A 5 48.32 -1.64 17.01
CA SER A 5 48.26 -3.08 16.74
C SER A 5 47.30 -3.39 15.59
N SER A 6 47.62 -4.37 14.74
CA SER A 6 46.75 -4.81 13.62
C SER A 6 45.32 -5.15 14.05
N SER A 7 45.11 -5.58 15.30
CA SER A 7 43.79 -5.84 15.87
C SER A 7 42.90 -4.60 15.99
N SER A 8 43.45 -3.40 16.12
CA SER A 8 42.65 -2.17 16.17
C SER A 8 42.19 -1.72 14.77
N PHE A 9 42.95 -2.07 13.73
CA PHE A 9 42.56 -1.81 12.34
C PHE A 9 41.54 -2.83 11.86
N GLU A 10 41.70 -4.12 12.17
CA GLU A 10 40.66 -5.13 11.87
C GLU A 10 39.36 -4.86 12.61
N ASN A 11 39.39 -4.51 13.90
CA ASN A 11 38.17 -4.17 14.63
C ASN A 11 37.52 -2.86 14.14
N MET A 12 38.31 -1.89 13.65
CA MET A 12 37.78 -0.64 13.10
C MET A 12 37.27 -0.79 11.66
N GLU A 13 37.86 -1.67 10.84
CA GLU A 13 37.35 -2.05 9.51
C GLU A 13 36.10 -2.95 9.60
N VAL A 14 36.07 -3.89 10.55
CA VAL A 14 34.88 -4.70 10.85
C VAL A 14 33.75 -3.82 11.37
N MET A 15 34.02 -2.85 12.25
CA MET A 15 33.02 -1.86 12.67
C MET A 15 32.60 -0.92 11.51
N ASN A 16 33.50 -0.52 10.61
CA ASN A 16 33.12 0.31 9.44
C ASN A 16 32.28 -0.45 8.39
N GLY A 17 32.30 -1.79 8.39
CA GLY A 17 31.50 -2.61 7.49
C GLY A 17 30.01 -2.66 7.84
N ASP A 18 29.65 -2.32 9.08
CA ASP A 18 28.32 -2.51 9.68
C ASP A 18 27.45 -1.23 9.69
N PHE A 19 28.02 -0.07 9.37
CA PHE A 19 27.31 1.22 9.38
C PHE A 19 27.40 1.93 8.01
N ASP A 20 26.38 2.72 7.69
CA ASP A 20 26.38 3.64 6.54
C ASP A 20 27.10 4.97 6.86
N ASP A 21 27.31 5.82 5.86
CA ASP A 21 27.91 7.16 5.98
C ASP A 21 27.20 8.15 6.93
N ASP A 22 26.00 7.82 7.41
CA ASP A 22 25.27 8.58 8.43
C ASP A 22 25.44 8.02 9.86
N GLY A 23 26.27 6.99 10.03
CA GLY A 23 26.52 6.33 11.31
C GLY A 23 25.37 5.41 11.78
N ARG A 24 24.39 5.10 10.92
CA ARG A 24 23.32 4.13 11.22
C ARG A 24 23.68 2.75 10.72
N ILE A 25 23.03 1.73 11.28
CA ILE A 25 23.16 0.33 10.84
C ILE A 25 22.95 0.28 9.33
N ARG A 26 23.85 -0.45 8.66
CA ARG A 26 23.93 -0.53 7.21
C ARG A 26 22.62 -1.02 6.59
N ARG A 27 22.13 -0.24 5.63
CA ARG A 27 20.96 -0.59 4.81
C ARG A 27 21.33 -1.64 3.76
N THR A 28 20.45 -2.62 3.58
CA THR A 28 20.69 -3.79 2.70
C THR A 28 19.76 -3.85 1.48
N GLY A 29 18.80 -2.93 1.36
CA GLY A 29 17.81 -2.92 0.30
C GLY A 29 18.45 -2.83 -1.09
N THR A 30 17.87 -3.58 -2.02
CA THR A 30 18.32 -3.73 -3.41
C THR A 30 17.23 -3.29 -4.38
N LEU A 31 17.56 -3.18 -5.67
CA LEU A 31 16.58 -2.93 -6.73
C LEU A 31 15.38 -3.87 -6.64
N MET A 32 15.60 -5.17 -6.39
CA MET A 32 14.52 -6.16 -6.33
C MET A 32 13.62 -5.94 -5.11
N THR A 33 14.20 -5.84 -3.92
CA THR A 33 13.42 -5.68 -2.67
C THR A 33 12.68 -4.35 -2.68
N THR A 34 13.31 -3.27 -3.16
CA THR A 34 12.69 -1.95 -3.26
C THR A 34 11.59 -1.92 -4.32
N SER A 35 11.76 -2.57 -5.48
CA SER A 35 10.67 -2.75 -6.43
C SER A 35 9.49 -3.53 -5.83
N ALA A 36 9.75 -4.57 -5.03
CA ALA A 36 8.70 -5.29 -4.31
C ALA A 36 7.98 -4.40 -3.29
N HIS A 37 8.70 -3.62 -2.48
CA HIS A 37 8.09 -2.64 -1.56
C HIS A 37 7.21 -1.63 -2.31
N VAL A 38 7.70 -1.06 -3.42
CA VAL A 38 6.91 -0.13 -4.24
C VAL A 38 5.64 -0.82 -4.75
N MET A 39 5.74 -2.03 -5.32
CA MET A 39 4.57 -2.76 -5.81
C MET A 39 3.60 -3.14 -4.69
N ALA A 40 4.10 -3.54 -3.51
CA ALA A 40 3.27 -3.90 -2.36
C ALA A 40 2.46 -2.72 -1.82
N VAL A 41 2.99 -1.49 -1.90
CA VAL A 41 2.27 -0.30 -1.44
C VAL A 41 1.39 0.30 -2.55
N VAL A 42 1.88 0.31 -3.79
CA VAL A 42 1.11 0.83 -4.94
C VAL A 42 -0.11 -0.06 -5.18
N ILE A 43 0.11 -1.37 -5.40
CA ILE A 43 -0.94 -2.34 -5.73
C ILE A 43 -1.73 -2.64 -4.46
N GLY A 44 -2.60 -1.73 -4.04
CA GLY A 44 -3.45 -1.86 -2.85
C GLY A 44 -4.89 -2.22 -3.17
N SER A 45 -5.81 -1.88 -2.26
CA SER A 45 -7.25 -2.09 -2.43
C SER A 45 -7.85 -1.37 -3.65
N GLY A 46 -7.23 -0.29 -4.13
CA GLY A 46 -7.72 0.53 -5.24
C GLY A 46 -7.87 -0.24 -6.56
N VAL A 47 -7.04 -1.27 -6.82
CA VAL A 47 -7.15 -2.06 -8.06
C VAL A 47 -8.50 -2.79 -8.18
N LEU A 48 -9.12 -3.12 -7.06
CA LEU A 48 -10.37 -3.89 -7.01
C LEU A 48 -11.59 -3.07 -7.46
N SER A 49 -11.52 -1.74 -7.36
CA SER A 49 -12.62 -0.82 -7.76
C SER A 49 -12.41 -0.19 -9.14
N LEU A 50 -11.30 -0.47 -9.84
CA LEU A 50 -11.01 0.20 -11.12
C LEU A 50 -12.02 -0.14 -12.23
N ALA A 51 -12.58 -1.36 -12.24
CA ALA A 51 -13.66 -1.72 -13.16
C ALA A 51 -14.91 -0.85 -12.91
N TRP A 52 -15.26 -0.62 -11.63
CA TRP A 52 -16.32 0.29 -11.25
C TRP A 52 -16.02 1.74 -11.65
N CYS A 53 -14.76 2.19 -11.51
CA CYS A 53 -14.36 3.52 -11.96
C CYS A 53 -14.60 3.72 -13.46
N LEU A 54 -14.27 2.71 -14.28
CA LEU A 54 -14.55 2.73 -15.72
C LEU A 54 -16.05 2.70 -16.03
N ALA A 55 -16.86 2.02 -15.22
CA ALA A 55 -18.32 2.09 -15.36
C ALA A 55 -18.86 3.51 -15.09
N GLN A 56 -18.32 4.23 -14.09
CA GLN A 56 -18.76 5.60 -13.80
C GLN A 56 -18.27 6.62 -14.85
N LEU A 57 -17.05 6.47 -15.34
CA LEU A 57 -16.39 7.46 -16.21
C LEU A 57 -16.53 7.14 -17.71
N GLY A 58 -16.74 5.88 -18.06
CA GLY A 58 -16.73 5.38 -19.42
C GLY A 58 -15.33 5.20 -20.00
N TRP A 59 -15.29 4.63 -21.20
CA TRP A 59 -14.05 4.37 -21.93
C TRP A 59 -13.23 5.63 -22.22
N ILE A 60 -13.89 6.72 -22.64
CA ILE A 60 -13.20 7.93 -23.12
C ILE A 60 -12.49 8.67 -22.00
N ILE A 61 -13.04 8.66 -20.79
CA ILE A 61 -12.47 9.40 -19.67
C ILE A 61 -11.69 8.46 -18.74
N GLY A 62 -12.24 7.28 -18.43
CA GLY A 62 -11.66 6.36 -17.46
C GLY A 62 -10.28 5.83 -17.86
N VAL A 63 -10.13 5.35 -19.10
CA VAL A 63 -8.85 4.78 -19.56
C VAL A 63 -7.74 5.83 -19.66
N PRO A 64 -7.96 7.02 -20.26
CA PRO A 64 -6.93 8.06 -20.25
C PRO A 64 -6.58 8.56 -18.85
N LEU A 65 -7.55 8.63 -17.92
CA LEU A 65 -7.25 9.01 -16.53
C LEU A 65 -6.35 8.00 -15.82
N LEU A 66 -6.55 6.69 -16.04
CA LEU A 66 -5.64 5.67 -15.51
C LEU A 66 -4.20 5.89 -15.98
N GLY A 67 -4.02 6.22 -17.27
CA GLY A 67 -2.71 6.55 -17.84
C GLY A 67 -2.15 7.87 -17.30
N ALA A 68 -2.98 8.90 -17.17
CA ALA A 68 -2.57 10.21 -16.67
C ALA A 68 -2.07 10.14 -15.23
N PHE A 69 -2.81 9.47 -14.34
CA PHE A 69 -2.37 9.29 -12.94
C PHE A 69 -1.10 8.45 -12.83
N ALA A 70 -0.92 7.43 -13.68
CA ALA A 70 0.35 6.69 -13.75
C ALA A 70 1.54 7.61 -14.06
N VAL A 71 1.40 8.48 -15.07
CA VAL A 71 2.46 9.41 -15.49
C VAL A 71 2.73 10.46 -14.40
N ILE A 72 1.68 11.03 -13.80
CA ILE A 72 1.80 12.00 -12.69
C ILE A 72 2.54 11.36 -11.52
N THR A 73 2.15 10.14 -11.12
CA THR A 73 2.79 9.43 -10.01
C THR A 73 4.24 9.10 -10.33
N TRP A 74 4.54 8.60 -11.54
CA TRP A 74 5.91 8.33 -11.96
C TRP A 74 6.79 9.59 -11.93
N TYR A 75 6.31 10.69 -12.50
CA TYR A 75 7.03 11.96 -12.52
C TYR A 75 7.29 12.51 -11.12
N THR A 76 6.25 12.54 -10.27
CA THR A 76 6.37 13.02 -8.88
C THR A 76 7.30 12.14 -8.05
N CYS A 77 7.32 10.83 -8.27
CA CYS A 77 8.24 9.92 -7.61
C CYS A 77 9.71 10.22 -7.97
N ILE A 78 10.01 10.50 -9.23
CA ILE A 78 11.37 10.84 -9.67
C ILE A 78 11.86 12.11 -8.97
N LEU A 79 11.01 13.14 -8.89
CA LEU A 79 11.34 14.39 -8.21
C LEU A 79 11.55 14.18 -6.70
N LEU A 80 10.61 13.51 -6.04
CA LEU A 80 10.68 13.28 -4.60
C LEU A 80 11.88 12.43 -4.20
N THR A 81 12.26 11.46 -5.05
CA THR A 81 13.43 10.59 -4.84
C THR A 81 14.74 11.38 -4.73
N ASP A 82 14.87 12.50 -5.46
CA ASP A 82 16.06 13.36 -5.37
C ASP A 82 16.07 14.20 -4.08
N CYS A 83 14.93 14.37 -3.40
CA CYS A 83 14.85 15.05 -2.11
C CYS A 83 15.28 14.19 -0.92
N TYR A 84 15.57 12.89 -1.15
CA TYR A 84 16.05 12.01 -0.09
C TYR A 84 17.38 12.49 0.50
N ARG A 85 18.29 13.00 -0.33
CA ARG A 85 19.48 13.72 0.14
C ARG A 85 19.35 15.21 -0.19
N SER A 86 19.77 16.08 0.71
CA SER A 86 19.74 17.52 0.49
C SER A 86 20.96 18.21 1.10
N PRO A 87 21.51 19.28 0.49
CA PRO A 87 21.01 19.97 -0.71
C PRO A 87 21.35 19.29 -2.03
N ASP A 88 22.36 18.42 -2.06
CA ASP A 88 22.74 17.64 -3.24
C ASP A 88 22.10 16.24 -3.20
N PRO A 89 21.52 15.72 -4.30
CA PRO A 89 20.77 14.45 -4.31
C PRO A 89 21.63 13.19 -4.13
N VAL A 90 22.97 13.30 -4.12
CA VAL A 90 23.89 12.16 -3.96
C VAL A 90 24.78 12.33 -2.72
N THR A 91 25.28 13.53 -2.48
CA THR A 91 26.25 13.84 -1.43
C THR A 91 25.64 14.57 -0.24
N GLY A 92 24.39 15.03 -0.35
CA GLY A 92 23.68 15.69 0.74
C GLY A 92 23.36 14.77 1.92
N THR A 93 22.88 15.39 2.99
CA THR A 93 22.42 14.71 4.20
C THR A 93 21.11 13.97 3.92
N ARG A 94 20.97 12.75 4.44
CA ARG A 94 19.76 11.95 4.31
C ARG A 94 18.57 12.53 5.08
N ASN A 95 17.42 12.52 4.43
CA ASN A 95 16.08 12.71 4.97
C ASN A 95 15.41 11.34 5.08
N TYR A 96 15.31 10.80 6.29
CA TYR A 96 14.86 9.42 6.54
C TYR A 96 13.36 9.20 6.29
N ASN A 97 12.59 10.26 6.11
CA ASN A 97 11.16 10.21 5.86
C ASN A 97 10.68 11.44 5.09
N TYR A 98 9.47 11.34 4.54
CA TYR A 98 8.85 12.41 3.75
C TYR A 98 8.87 13.75 4.48
N MET A 99 8.48 13.77 5.76
CA MET A 99 8.38 15.01 6.53
C MET A 99 9.73 15.69 6.77
N GLN A 100 10.82 14.94 6.93
CA GLN A 100 12.15 15.51 7.04
C GLN A 100 12.55 16.23 5.74
N ALA A 101 12.32 15.59 4.59
CA ALA A 101 12.63 16.20 3.30
C ALA A 101 11.81 17.48 3.07
N VAL A 102 10.51 17.46 3.39
CA VAL A 102 9.67 18.65 3.32
C VAL A 102 10.17 19.75 4.26
N LYS A 103 10.58 19.39 5.48
CA LYS A 103 11.07 20.37 6.46
C LYS A 103 12.34 21.06 5.98
N VAL A 104 13.29 20.29 5.43
CA VAL A 104 14.57 20.79 4.93
C VAL A 104 14.39 21.66 3.69
N ASN A 105 13.52 21.25 2.76
CA ASN A 105 13.36 21.93 1.47
C ASN A 105 12.35 23.10 1.49
N LEU A 106 11.25 22.99 2.24
CA LEU A 106 10.17 23.99 2.24
C LEU A 106 10.03 24.74 3.57
N GLY A 107 10.26 24.06 4.70
CA GLY A 107 10.16 24.62 6.03
C GLY A 107 8.80 25.26 6.37
N GLY A 108 8.79 26.02 7.48
CA GLY A 108 7.70 26.91 7.86
C GLY A 108 6.30 26.29 7.90
N PHE A 109 5.31 27.04 7.38
CA PHE A 109 3.91 26.62 7.33
C PHE A 109 3.66 25.48 6.32
N LYS A 110 4.42 25.44 5.23
CA LYS A 110 4.31 24.41 4.17
C LYS A 110 4.56 23.01 4.73
N TYR A 111 5.56 22.87 5.60
CA TYR A 111 5.81 21.63 6.34
C TYR A 111 4.57 21.13 7.10
N LYS A 112 3.84 22.02 7.78
CA LYS A 112 2.64 21.63 8.54
C LYS A 112 1.51 21.17 7.62
N LEU A 113 1.26 21.89 6.52
CA LEU A 113 0.23 21.53 5.54
C LEU A 113 0.52 20.17 4.88
N CYS A 114 1.76 19.94 4.45
CA CYS A 114 2.17 18.65 3.88
C CYS A 114 2.01 17.52 4.89
N GLY A 115 2.32 17.74 6.16
CA GLY A 115 2.10 16.74 7.22
C GLY A 115 0.63 16.41 7.42
N ILE A 116 -0.24 17.41 7.48
CA ILE A 116 -1.70 17.17 7.58
C ILE A 116 -2.18 16.32 6.39
N SER A 117 -1.74 16.66 5.18
CA SER A 117 -2.11 15.90 3.97
C SER A 117 -1.58 14.46 4.00
N GLN A 118 -0.30 14.27 4.33
CA GLN A 118 0.35 12.96 4.40
C GLN A 118 -0.35 12.06 5.41
N TYR A 119 -0.50 12.51 6.65
CA TYR A 119 -1.07 11.69 7.73
C TYR A 119 -2.56 11.43 7.53
N SER A 120 -3.32 12.39 7.01
CA SER A 120 -4.73 12.17 6.65
C SER A 120 -4.86 11.10 5.56
N THR A 121 -3.97 11.13 4.57
CA THR A 121 -3.93 10.10 3.51
C THR A 121 -3.58 8.73 4.09
N GLN A 122 -2.56 8.63 4.93
CA GLN A 122 -2.18 7.36 5.58
C GLN A 122 -3.33 6.78 6.42
N ILE A 123 -3.99 7.58 7.25
CA ILE A 123 -5.14 7.15 8.05
C ILE A 123 -6.28 6.68 7.15
N GLY A 124 -6.60 7.45 6.10
CA GLY A 124 -7.63 7.09 5.12
C GLY A 124 -7.33 5.75 4.43
N THR A 125 -6.08 5.54 4.00
CA THR A 125 -5.64 4.28 3.38
C THR A 125 -5.75 3.10 4.36
N SER A 126 -5.32 3.28 5.61
CA SER A 126 -5.44 2.27 6.67
C SER A 126 -6.89 1.86 6.93
N ILE A 127 -7.82 2.83 6.98
CA ILE A 127 -9.26 2.54 7.09
C ILE A 127 -9.76 1.78 5.85
N GLY A 128 -9.35 2.22 4.65
CA GLY A 128 -9.69 1.55 3.40
C GLY A 128 -9.25 0.08 3.38
N TYR A 129 -8.02 -0.21 3.83
CA TYR A 129 -7.49 -1.57 3.91
C TYR A 129 -8.27 -2.44 4.90
N ALA A 130 -8.65 -1.91 6.06
CA ALA A 130 -9.46 -2.63 7.02
C ALA A 130 -10.85 -2.99 6.44
N ILE A 131 -11.50 -2.04 5.76
CA ILE A 131 -12.80 -2.25 5.11
C ILE A 131 -12.69 -3.27 3.97
N THR A 132 -11.70 -3.13 3.08
CA THR A 132 -11.52 -4.05 1.94
C THR A 132 -11.18 -5.46 2.40
N SER A 133 -10.32 -5.62 3.41
CA SER A 133 -10.03 -6.91 4.03
C SER A 133 -11.29 -7.54 4.64
N ALA A 134 -12.10 -6.74 5.33
CA ALA A 134 -13.36 -7.20 5.90
C ALA A 134 -14.35 -7.68 4.84
N ILE A 135 -14.52 -6.92 3.76
CA ILE A 135 -15.36 -7.31 2.61
C ILE A 135 -14.85 -8.62 1.99
N SER A 136 -13.53 -8.77 1.84
CA SER A 136 -12.93 -9.96 1.23
C SER A 136 -13.11 -11.20 2.11
N MET A 137 -12.90 -11.10 3.43
CA MET A 137 -13.19 -12.19 4.36
C MET A 137 -14.68 -12.54 4.42
N ALA A 138 -15.55 -11.54 4.40
CA ALA A 138 -17.00 -11.75 4.34
C ALA A 138 -17.41 -12.45 3.03
N ALA A 139 -16.77 -12.11 1.91
CA ALA A 139 -17.00 -12.76 0.62
C ALA A 139 -16.65 -14.25 0.67
N VAL A 140 -15.54 -14.63 1.31
CA VAL A 140 -15.16 -16.05 1.51
C VAL A 140 -16.24 -16.81 2.31
N LYS A 141 -16.70 -16.24 3.43
CA LYS A 141 -17.77 -16.88 4.23
C LYS A 141 -19.07 -17.00 3.43
N ARG A 142 -19.45 -15.94 2.72
CA ARG A 142 -20.67 -15.92 1.91
C ARG A 142 -20.61 -16.94 0.76
N SER A 143 -19.45 -17.07 0.11
CA SER A 143 -19.16 -18.08 -0.91
C SER A 143 -19.32 -19.50 -0.39
N ASN A 144 -18.70 -19.82 0.74
CA ASN A 144 -18.82 -21.13 1.36
C ASN A 144 -20.26 -21.45 1.78
N CYS A 145 -20.99 -20.46 2.29
CA CYS A 145 -22.39 -20.62 2.66
C CYS A 145 -23.25 -20.97 1.44
N PHE A 146 -23.11 -20.24 0.32
CA PHE A 146 -23.87 -20.54 -0.89
C PHE A 146 -23.49 -21.87 -1.53
N HIS A 147 -22.22 -22.27 -1.47
CA HIS A 147 -21.80 -23.58 -1.94
C HIS A 147 -22.40 -24.72 -1.10
N MET A 148 -22.42 -24.58 0.24
CA MET A 148 -22.95 -25.62 1.14
C MET A 148 -24.48 -25.71 1.13
N TYR A 149 -25.17 -24.57 1.12
CA TYR A 149 -26.62 -24.52 1.34
C TYR A 149 -27.42 -24.14 0.08
N GLY A 150 -26.75 -23.81 -1.02
CA GLY A 150 -27.38 -23.37 -2.27
C GLY A 150 -27.82 -21.90 -2.26
N HIS A 151 -28.03 -21.36 -3.46
CA HIS A 151 -28.29 -19.92 -3.70
C HIS A 151 -29.64 -19.40 -3.18
N ASN A 152 -30.55 -20.30 -2.82
CA ASN A 152 -31.87 -19.94 -2.30
C ASN A 152 -31.84 -19.56 -0.80
N ASN A 153 -30.71 -19.76 -0.12
CA ASN A 153 -30.56 -19.44 1.30
C ASN A 153 -30.00 -18.02 1.51
N GLY A 154 -30.51 -17.33 2.54
CA GLY A 154 -30.07 -15.99 2.91
C GLY A 154 -28.69 -15.99 3.58
N CYS A 155 -27.61 -16.05 2.79
CA CYS A 155 -26.23 -16.01 3.29
C CYS A 155 -25.76 -14.57 3.60
N HIS A 156 -26.45 -13.88 4.50
CA HIS A 156 -26.04 -12.54 4.96
C HIS A 156 -24.84 -12.64 5.89
N THR A 157 -23.82 -11.84 5.62
CA THR A 157 -22.61 -11.77 6.44
C THR A 157 -22.34 -10.31 6.78
N LEU A 158 -22.24 -10.01 8.07
CA LEU A 158 -21.91 -8.68 8.57
C LEU A 158 -20.39 -8.45 8.47
N ASN A 159 -19.99 -7.31 7.92
CA ASN A 159 -18.57 -6.97 7.77
C ASN A 159 -17.92 -6.58 9.11
N ASN A 160 -18.70 -6.09 10.09
CA ASN A 160 -18.19 -5.56 11.35
C ASN A 160 -17.30 -6.55 12.11
N THR A 161 -17.70 -7.83 12.17
CA THR A 161 -16.88 -8.87 12.82
C THR A 161 -15.52 -9.01 12.15
N TYR A 162 -15.45 -8.88 10.82
CA TYR A 162 -14.21 -9.01 10.07
C TYR A 162 -13.31 -7.78 10.17
N VAL A 163 -13.88 -6.59 10.34
CA VAL A 163 -13.10 -5.39 10.69
C VAL A 163 -12.41 -5.60 12.04
N LEU A 164 -13.12 -6.16 13.03
CA LEU A 164 -12.54 -6.47 14.34
C LEU A 164 -11.46 -7.54 14.25
N ILE A 165 -11.64 -8.58 13.43
CA ILE A 165 -10.62 -9.61 13.19
C ILE A 165 -9.37 -8.99 12.57
N PHE A 166 -9.53 -8.16 11.53
CA PHE A 166 -8.41 -7.48 10.89
C PHE A 166 -7.67 -6.60 11.91
N GLY A 167 -8.40 -5.79 12.68
CA GLY A 167 -7.83 -4.96 13.75
C GLY A 167 -7.08 -5.77 14.81
N ALA A 168 -7.61 -6.92 15.23
CA ALA A 168 -6.95 -7.80 16.20
C ALA A 168 -5.62 -8.36 15.67
N ILE A 169 -5.57 -8.73 14.39
CA ILE A 169 -4.32 -9.15 13.73
C ILE A 169 -3.34 -7.98 13.65
N GLU A 170 -3.82 -6.79 13.26
CA GLU A 170 -2.97 -5.60 13.13
C GLU A 170 -2.44 -5.09 14.45
N ILE A 171 -3.16 -5.24 15.57
CA ILE A 171 -2.64 -4.95 16.91
C ILE A 171 -1.37 -5.76 17.17
N VAL A 172 -1.36 -7.04 16.77
CA VAL A 172 -0.20 -7.93 16.94
C VAL A 172 0.91 -7.59 15.95
N LEU A 173 0.59 -7.48 14.65
CA LEU A 173 1.58 -7.20 13.61
C LEU A 173 2.24 -5.83 13.79
N SER A 174 1.47 -4.83 14.23
CA SER A 174 1.97 -3.48 14.48
C SER A 174 3.00 -3.41 15.61
N GLN A 175 3.10 -4.43 16.48
CA GLN A 175 4.16 -4.47 17.49
C GLN A 175 5.54 -4.78 16.90
N ILE A 176 5.63 -5.23 15.65
CA ILE A 176 6.90 -5.48 14.96
C ILE A 176 7.60 -4.11 14.78
N PRO A 177 8.81 -3.93 15.33
CA PRO A 177 9.36 -2.59 15.53
C PRO A 177 10.00 -1.97 14.28
N ASN A 178 10.34 -2.73 13.22
CA ASN A 178 11.22 -2.22 12.19
C ASN A 178 10.86 -2.61 10.75
N PHE A 179 10.95 -1.65 9.83
CA PHE A 179 10.64 -1.82 8.40
C PHE A 179 11.62 -2.77 7.68
N HIS A 180 12.84 -2.87 8.20
CA HIS A 180 13.88 -3.77 7.67
C HIS A 180 13.46 -5.25 7.78
N GLU A 181 12.73 -5.60 8.84
CA GLU A 181 12.16 -6.94 9.07
C GLU A 181 10.91 -7.19 8.20
N LEU A 182 10.37 -6.15 7.55
CA LEU A 182 9.17 -6.23 6.69
C LEU A 182 9.51 -6.52 5.23
N SER A 183 10.77 -6.75 4.86
CA SER A 183 11.15 -7.12 3.48
C SER A 183 10.44 -8.40 3.05
N LEU A 184 10.43 -9.44 3.90
CA LEU A 184 9.71 -10.67 3.63
C LEU A 184 8.20 -10.43 3.53
N VAL A 185 7.64 -9.64 4.45
CA VAL A 185 6.21 -9.29 4.48
C VAL A 185 5.80 -8.59 3.18
N SER A 186 6.64 -7.67 2.69
CA SER A 186 6.38 -6.92 1.46
C SER A 186 6.49 -7.80 0.22
N VAL A 187 7.47 -8.71 0.16
CA VAL A 187 7.57 -9.70 -0.94
C VAL A 187 6.33 -10.59 -0.97
N VAL A 188 5.90 -11.11 0.18
CA VAL A 188 4.66 -11.90 0.27
C VAL A 188 3.46 -11.07 -0.17
N ALA A 189 3.35 -9.82 0.30
CA ALA A 189 2.27 -8.92 -0.11
C ALA A 189 2.26 -8.66 -1.63
N THR A 190 3.43 -8.46 -2.26
CA THR A 190 3.53 -8.34 -3.72
C THR A 190 3.06 -9.60 -4.43
N ILE A 191 3.52 -10.79 -4.00
CA ILE A 191 3.10 -12.05 -4.63
C ILE A 191 1.58 -12.23 -4.53
N MET A 192 1.01 -11.96 -3.35
CA MET A 192 -0.44 -12.03 -3.14
C MET A 192 -1.20 -11.03 -4.00
N SER A 193 -0.63 -9.84 -4.28
CA SER A 193 -1.29 -8.83 -5.12
C SER A 193 -1.38 -9.24 -6.59
N PHE A 194 -0.29 -9.78 -7.14
CA PHE A 194 -0.31 -10.37 -8.47
C PHE A 194 -1.21 -11.61 -8.53
N ALA A 195 -1.28 -12.41 -7.47
CA ALA A 195 -2.13 -13.59 -7.43
C ALA A 195 -3.62 -13.24 -7.51
N TYR A 196 -4.13 -12.36 -6.64
CA TYR A 196 -5.56 -12.01 -6.70
C TYR A 196 -5.93 -11.26 -7.98
N ALA A 197 -5.04 -10.41 -8.49
CA ALA A 197 -5.28 -9.69 -9.73
C ALA A 197 -5.26 -10.64 -10.94
N GLY A 198 -4.32 -11.59 -10.99
CA GLY A 198 -4.28 -12.64 -12.01
C GLY A 198 -5.53 -13.52 -12.00
N ILE A 199 -6.02 -13.90 -10.82
CA ILE A 199 -7.29 -14.63 -10.65
C ILE A 199 -8.46 -13.81 -11.22
N GLY A 200 -8.58 -12.54 -10.83
CA GLY A 200 -9.66 -11.68 -11.31
C GLY A 200 -9.60 -11.46 -12.82
N VAL A 201 -8.40 -11.33 -13.40
CA VAL A 201 -8.20 -11.28 -14.86
C VAL A 201 -8.67 -12.57 -15.53
N ALA A 202 -8.25 -13.73 -15.03
CA ALA A 202 -8.67 -15.02 -15.58
C ALA A 202 -10.19 -15.21 -15.54
N LEU A 203 -10.82 -14.87 -14.40
CA LEU A 203 -12.28 -14.91 -14.25
C LEU A 203 -12.99 -13.91 -15.18
N SER A 204 -12.42 -12.71 -15.37
CA SER A 204 -12.94 -11.73 -16.33
C SER A 204 -12.94 -12.29 -17.75
N VAL A 205 -11.82 -12.87 -18.19
CA VAL A 205 -11.68 -13.49 -19.51
C VAL A 205 -12.68 -14.63 -19.68
N ALA A 206 -12.82 -15.50 -18.68
CA ALA A 206 -13.78 -16.61 -18.71
C ALA A 206 -15.23 -16.11 -18.86
N LYS A 207 -15.62 -15.07 -18.11
CA LYS A 207 -16.97 -14.47 -18.20
C LYS A 207 -17.24 -13.86 -19.58
N ILE A 208 -16.25 -13.15 -20.15
CA ILE A 208 -16.32 -12.56 -21.49
C ILE A 208 -16.44 -13.66 -22.55
N ALA A 209 -15.59 -14.68 -22.50
CA ALA A 209 -15.60 -15.79 -23.45
C ALA A 209 -16.90 -16.62 -23.38
N GLY A 210 -17.52 -16.72 -22.21
CA GLY A 210 -18.82 -17.35 -22.01
C GLY A 210 -20.01 -16.54 -22.51
N GLY A 211 -19.81 -15.33 -23.06
CA GLY A 211 -20.89 -14.51 -23.62
C GLY A 211 -21.86 -13.92 -22.59
N THR A 212 -21.46 -13.87 -21.30
CA THR A 212 -22.30 -13.36 -20.20
C THR A 212 -21.89 -11.95 -19.74
N SER A 213 -21.23 -11.19 -20.62
CA SER A 213 -20.80 -9.82 -20.35
C SER A 213 -21.96 -8.82 -20.40
N SER A 214 -21.96 -7.87 -19.47
CA SER A 214 -22.91 -6.75 -19.48
C SER A 214 -22.50 -5.65 -20.44
N LYS A 215 -23.44 -4.77 -20.80
CA LYS A 215 -23.18 -3.64 -21.69
C LYS A 215 -22.23 -2.63 -21.04
N THR A 216 -21.23 -2.21 -21.80
CA THR A 216 -20.35 -1.08 -21.44
C THR A 216 -20.86 0.20 -22.07
N SER A 217 -20.31 1.34 -21.64
CA SER A 217 -20.67 2.67 -22.11
C SER A 217 -19.45 3.54 -22.39
N LEU A 218 -19.57 4.40 -23.41
CA LEU A 218 -18.50 5.28 -23.87
C LEU A 218 -18.20 6.43 -22.89
N MET A 219 -19.24 6.95 -22.24
CA MET A 219 -19.23 8.13 -21.34
C MET A 219 -19.72 7.82 -19.92
N GLY A 220 -19.66 6.54 -19.54
CA GLY A 220 -20.11 6.04 -18.25
C GLY A 220 -21.62 5.91 -18.17
N ILE A 221 -22.10 5.45 -17.01
CA ILE A 221 -23.54 5.24 -16.74
C ILE A 221 -24.33 6.51 -17.06
N ALA A 222 -25.40 6.36 -17.85
CA ALA A 222 -26.25 7.47 -18.23
C ALA A 222 -27.17 7.90 -17.08
N VAL A 223 -27.56 9.18 -17.07
CA VAL A 223 -28.63 9.65 -16.17
C VAL A 223 -29.93 8.97 -16.57
N GLY A 224 -30.67 8.46 -15.59
CA GLY A 224 -31.89 7.70 -15.82
C GLY A 224 -32.65 7.42 -14.52
N PRO A 225 -33.66 6.54 -14.55
CA PRO A 225 -34.50 6.25 -13.38
C PRO A 225 -33.73 5.77 -12.15
N ASN A 226 -32.59 5.09 -12.37
CA ASN A 226 -31.74 4.55 -11.31
C ASN A 226 -30.50 5.42 -11.01
N MET A 227 -30.36 6.59 -11.66
CA MET A 227 -29.18 7.45 -11.52
C MET A 227 -29.55 8.91 -11.81
N THR A 228 -29.64 9.73 -10.76
CA THR A 228 -29.86 11.17 -10.88
C THR A 228 -28.61 11.89 -11.39
N ARG A 229 -28.78 13.15 -11.83
CA ARG A 229 -27.65 13.99 -12.28
C ARG A 229 -26.63 14.22 -11.16
N MET A 230 -27.09 14.42 -9.93
CA MET A 230 -26.22 14.66 -8.77
C MET A 230 -25.45 13.40 -8.39
N GLU A 231 -26.09 12.24 -8.39
CA GLU A 231 -25.41 10.96 -8.14
C GLU A 231 -24.38 10.66 -9.22
N LYS A 232 -24.70 10.90 -10.50
CA LYS A 232 -23.73 10.76 -11.58
C LYS A 232 -22.50 11.65 -11.37
N MET A 233 -22.71 12.90 -10.99
CA MET A 233 -21.61 13.84 -10.70
C MET A 233 -20.77 13.34 -9.52
N TRP A 234 -21.40 12.94 -8.42
CA TRP A 234 -20.71 12.43 -7.23
C TRP A 234 -19.90 11.17 -7.55
N ASN A 235 -20.52 10.20 -8.22
CA ASN A 235 -19.85 8.95 -8.62
C ASN A 235 -18.68 9.20 -9.56
N ALA A 236 -18.77 10.18 -10.47
CA ALA A 236 -17.66 10.55 -11.33
C ALA A 236 -16.49 11.12 -10.51
N PHE A 237 -16.74 12.03 -9.55
CA PHE A 237 -15.69 12.54 -8.66
C PHE A 237 -15.10 11.45 -7.75
N SER A 238 -15.95 10.54 -7.22
CA SER A 238 -15.49 9.39 -6.46
C SER A 238 -14.62 8.46 -7.30
N ALA A 239 -14.99 8.17 -8.55
CA ALA A 239 -14.19 7.35 -9.46
C ALA A 239 -12.83 7.99 -9.80
N ILE A 240 -12.78 9.32 -9.97
CA ILE A 240 -11.51 10.05 -10.14
C ILE A 240 -10.66 9.93 -8.87
N GLY A 241 -11.27 10.10 -7.70
CA GLY A 241 -10.61 9.93 -6.40
C GLY A 241 -10.07 8.52 -6.18
N ASP A 242 -10.83 7.49 -6.55
CA ASP A 242 -10.45 6.08 -6.48
C ASP A 242 -9.26 5.77 -7.40
N ILE A 243 -9.26 6.29 -8.64
CA ILE A 243 -8.11 6.17 -9.55
C ILE A 243 -6.88 6.85 -8.97
N ALA A 244 -7.04 8.07 -8.43
CA ALA A 244 -5.94 8.79 -7.79
C ALA A 244 -5.38 8.02 -6.58
N PHE A 245 -6.26 7.46 -5.75
CA PHE A 245 -5.93 6.63 -4.60
C PHE A 245 -5.17 5.37 -5.01
N ALA A 246 -5.56 4.70 -6.09
CA ALA A 246 -4.88 3.49 -6.58
C ALA A 246 -3.39 3.72 -6.92
N TYR A 247 -3.02 4.96 -7.26
CA TYR A 247 -1.63 5.36 -7.54
C TYR A 247 -0.95 6.11 -6.38
N SER A 248 -1.60 6.24 -5.23
CA SER A 248 -1.10 7.02 -4.11
C SER A 248 -0.18 6.19 -3.21
N PHE A 249 1.12 6.46 -3.25
CA PHE A 249 2.09 5.88 -2.32
C PHE A 249 3.26 6.83 -1.97
N SER A 250 3.30 8.01 -2.58
CA SER A 250 4.41 8.98 -2.43
C SER A 250 4.65 9.38 -0.97
N PHE A 251 3.64 9.24 -0.11
CA PHE A 251 3.70 9.52 1.33
C PHE A 251 4.53 8.51 2.15
N VAL A 252 4.95 7.38 1.58
CA VAL A 252 5.93 6.45 2.19
C VAL A 252 7.16 6.22 1.30
N LEU A 253 7.30 6.99 0.21
CA LEU A 253 8.35 6.79 -0.78
C LEU A 253 9.75 6.92 -0.17
N LEU A 254 9.97 7.94 0.66
CA LEU A 254 11.29 8.20 1.25
C LEU A 254 11.65 7.19 2.33
N GLU A 255 10.65 6.67 3.04
CA GLU A 255 10.80 5.60 4.01
C GLU A 255 11.20 4.28 3.31
N ILE A 256 10.65 4.01 2.13
CA ILE A 256 11.10 2.90 1.28
C ILE A 256 12.53 3.16 0.74
N GLN A 257 12.82 4.40 0.33
CA GLN A 257 14.16 4.76 -0.15
C GLN A 257 15.21 4.66 0.97
N ASP A 258 14.84 4.91 2.22
CA ASP A 258 15.69 4.76 3.40
C ASP A 258 16.03 3.30 3.71
N THR A 259 15.50 2.31 2.99
CA THR A 259 15.94 0.91 3.11
C THR A 259 17.08 0.56 2.17
N LEU A 260 17.37 1.39 1.16
CA LEU A 260 18.34 1.09 0.11
C LEU A 260 19.77 1.15 0.63
N LYS A 261 20.59 0.20 0.17
CA LYS A 261 22.04 0.27 0.35
C LYS A 261 22.62 1.54 -0.28
N GLN A 262 23.69 2.05 0.31
CA GLN A 262 24.34 3.30 -0.11
C GLN A 262 24.90 3.27 -1.54
N SER A 263 25.37 2.11 -2.03
CA SER A 263 26.02 2.00 -3.34
C SER A 263 25.36 0.93 -4.23
N PRO A 264 24.94 1.28 -5.47
CA PRO A 264 25.00 2.61 -6.10
C PRO A 264 24.05 3.63 -5.45
N PRO A 265 24.16 4.95 -5.76
CA PRO A 265 23.39 6.00 -5.09
C PRO A 265 21.89 5.70 -4.97
N GLU A 266 21.32 5.97 -3.79
CA GLU A 266 19.97 5.53 -3.44
C GLU A 266 18.94 6.09 -4.42
N ASN A 267 19.10 7.35 -4.86
CA ASN A 267 18.20 7.99 -5.81
C ASN A 267 18.15 7.28 -7.18
N LYS A 268 19.29 6.75 -7.67
CA LYS A 268 19.36 6.02 -8.95
C LYS A 268 18.62 4.70 -8.86
N VAL A 269 18.84 3.94 -7.78
CA VAL A 269 18.16 2.65 -7.57
C VAL A 269 16.67 2.88 -7.35
N MET A 270 16.31 3.89 -6.57
CA MET A 270 14.91 4.20 -6.28
C MET A 270 14.15 4.64 -7.54
N LYS A 271 14.71 5.52 -8.39
CA LYS A 271 14.08 5.90 -9.68
C LYS A 271 13.80 4.69 -10.57
N ARG A 272 14.77 3.76 -10.66
CA ARG A 272 14.59 2.51 -11.42
C ARG A 272 13.53 1.62 -10.77
N SER A 273 13.54 1.51 -9.45
CA SER A 273 12.56 0.74 -8.68
C SER A 273 11.14 1.26 -8.87
N CYS A 274 10.95 2.59 -8.80
CA CYS A 274 9.68 3.27 -9.06
C CYS A 274 9.22 3.07 -10.50
N THR A 275 10.13 3.16 -11.48
CA THR A 275 9.78 2.93 -12.89
C THR A 275 9.26 1.51 -13.11
N ILE A 276 9.95 0.50 -12.55
CA ILE A 276 9.51 -0.90 -12.62
C ILE A 276 8.19 -1.09 -11.88
N GLY A 277 8.10 -0.62 -10.62
CA GLY A 277 6.96 -0.86 -9.75
C GLY A 277 5.69 -0.16 -10.26
N ILE A 278 5.78 1.12 -10.63
CA ILE A 278 4.66 1.87 -11.19
C ILE A 278 4.29 1.30 -12.56
N GLY A 279 5.26 1.00 -13.44
CA GLY A 279 4.98 0.42 -14.75
C GLY A 279 4.25 -0.93 -14.66
N ALA A 280 4.71 -1.84 -13.80
CA ALA A 280 4.05 -3.12 -13.57
C ALA A 280 2.65 -2.96 -12.96
N SER A 281 2.50 -2.07 -11.98
CA SER A 281 1.21 -1.77 -11.35
C SER A 281 0.22 -1.17 -12.34
N SER A 282 0.65 -0.19 -13.15
CA SER A 282 -0.16 0.44 -14.19
C SER A 282 -0.64 -0.55 -15.23
N LEU A 283 0.24 -1.45 -15.68
CA LEU A 283 -0.15 -2.52 -16.60
C LEU A 283 -1.22 -3.41 -15.98
N LEU A 284 -1.01 -3.84 -14.73
CA LEU A 284 -1.96 -4.67 -13.99
C LEU A 284 -3.30 -3.96 -13.81
N TYR A 285 -3.27 -2.66 -13.48
CA TYR A 285 -4.45 -1.82 -13.29
C TYR A 285 -5.24 -1.65 -14.56
N MET A 286 -4.59 -1.35 -15.68
CA MET A 286 -5.26 -1.27 -16.98
C MET A 286 -5.91 -2.60 -17.34
N ILE A 287 -5.20 -3.72 -17.18
CA ILE A 287 -5.76 -5.05 -17.51
C ILE A 287 -6.96 -5.36 -16.60
N CYS A 288 -6.85 -5.18 -15.28
CA CYS A 288 -7.95 -5.41 -14.34
C CYS A 288 -9.16 -4.50 -14.61
N ALA A 289 -8.91 -3.21 -14.87
CA ALA A 289 -9.95 -2.24 -15.14
C ALA A 289 -10.69 -2.55 -16.44
N ILE A 290 -9.95 -2.76 -17.53
CA ILE A 290 -10.51 -2.99 -18.87
C ILE A 290 -11.25 -4.33 -18.90
N LEU A 291 -10.61 -5.42 -18.45
CA LEU A 291 -11.24 -6.74 -18.49
C LEU A 291 -12.38 -6.85 -17.47
N GLY A 292 -12.23 -6.28 -16.28
CA GLY A 292 -13.30 -6.22 -15.30
C GLY A 292 -14.51 -5.43 -15.83
N TYR A 293 -14.28 -4.28 -16.48
CA TYR A 293 -15.35 -3.50 -17.08
C TYR A 293 -15.99 -4.20 -18.29
N LEU A 294 -15.21 -4.90 -19.11
CA LEU A 294 -15.77 -5.75 -20.18
C LEU A 294 -16.60 -6.91 -19.63
N ALA A 295 -16.19 -7.48 -18.49
CA ALA A 295 -16.86 -8.60 -17.85
C ALA A 295 -18.19 -8.18 -17.20
N PHE A 296 -18.23 -7.04 -16.51
CA PHE A 296 -19.39 -6.61 -15.71
C PHE A 296 -20.13 -5.39 -16.25
N GLY A 297 -19.60 -4.71 -17.27
CA GLY A 297 -20.21 -3.54 -17.87
C GLY A 297 -20.56 -2.45 -16.86
N ASN A 298 -21.66 -1.77 -17.10
CA ASN A 298 -22.19 -0.72 -16.21
C ASN A 298 -22.60 -1.23 -14.81
N ASP A 299 -22.65 -2.55 -14.60
CA ASP A 299 -22.96 -3.19 -13.33
C ASP A 299 -21.68 -3.61 -12.56
N SER A 300 -20.52 -3.11 -12.97
CA SER A 300 -19.23 -3.39 -12.34
C SER A 300 -19.28 -3.14 -10.82
N PRO A 301 -18.92 -4.11 -9.97
CA PRO A 301 -18.94 -3.91 -8.52
C PRO A 301 -17.70 -3.13 -8.06
N GLY A 302 -17.81 -2.45 -6.92
CA GLY A 302 -16.69 -1.75 -6.28
C GLY A 302 -15.54 -2.67 -5.81
N ASN A 303 -15.79 -3.98 -5.70
CA ASN A 303 -14.75 -5.00 -5.69
C ASN A 303 -15.10 -6.05 -6.73
N TYR A 304 -14.46 -6.03 -7.89
CA TYR A 304 -14.86 -6.89 -9.00
C TYR A 304 -14.69 -8.40 -8.71
N LEU A 305 -13.83 -8.79 -7.75
CA LEU A 305 -13.73 -10.20 -7.30
C LEU A 305 -15.01 -10.69 -6.61
N THR A 306 -15.78 -9.78 -6.00
CA THR A 306 -17.10 -10.11 -5.43
C THR A 306 -18.20 -10.21 -6.50
N GLY A 307 -17.95 -9.67 -7.70
CA GLY A 307 -18.89 -9.65 -8.82
C GLY A 307 -18.99 -10.97 -9.57
N PHE A 308 -17.96 -11.81 -9.55
CA PHE A 308 -17.99 -13.13 -10.21
C PHE A 308 -18.99 -14.08 -9.58
N GLY A 309 -19.57 -13.69 -8.44
CA GLY A 309 -20.61 -14.43 -7.77
C GLY A 309 -20.05 -15.64 -7.03
N PHE A 310 -20.90 -16.20 -6.20
CA PHE A 310 -20.62 -17.39 -5.39
C PHE A 310 -20.79 -18.68 -6.20
N TYR A 311 -20.56 -18.58 -7.51
CA TYR A 311 -20.74 -19.63 -8.50
C TYR A 311 -19.38 -20.22 -8.90
N GLU A 312 -19.39 -21.42 -9.46
CA GLU A 312 -18.18 -22.19 -9.75
C GLU A 312 -17.22 -21.50 -10.74
N PRO A 313 -15.90 -21.51 -10.49
CA PRO A 313 -15.23 -22.13 -9.34
C PRO A 313 -15.19 -21.20 -8.10
N PHE A 314 -16.03 -21.50 -7.09
CA PHE A 314 -16.14 -20.70 -5.86
C PHE A 314 -14.82 -20.69 -5.07
N TRP A 315 -14.07 -21.81 -5.16
CA TRP A 315 -12.78 -21.97 -4.52
C TRP A 315 -11.73 -21.00 -5.07
N LEU A 316 -11.77 -20.68 -6.37
CA LEU A 316 -10.83 -19.77 -7.00
C LEU A 316 -11.09 -18.32 -6.55
N VAL A 317 -12.38 -17.95 -6.46
CA VAL A 317 -12.81 -16.66 -5.88
C VAL A 317 -12.38 -16.56 -4.41
N ASN A 318 -12.49 -17.64 -3.64
CA ASN A 318 -12.04 -17.67 -2.25
C ASN A 318 -10.52 -17.46 -2.13
N ILE A 319 -9.71 -18.14 -2.96
CA ILE A 319 -8.26 -17.93 -2.99
C ILE A 319 -7.95 -16.47 -3.31
N GLY A 320 -8.62 -15.88 -4.32
CA GLY A 320 -8.46 -14.47 -4.66
C GLY A 320 -8.73 -13.54 -3.47
N ASN A 321 -9.84 -13.72 -2.76
CA ASN A 321 -10.17 -12.91 -1.59
C ASN A 321 -9.21 -13.14 -0.41
N ILE A 322 -8.73 -14.37 -0.19
CA ILE A 322 -7.71 -14.66 0.83
C ILE A 322 -6.39 -13.96 0.47
N CYS A 323 -5.97 -13.99 -0.80
CA CYS A 323 -4.81 -13.26 -1.28
C CYS A 323 -4.96 -11.74 -1.04
N VAL A 324 -6.15 -11.16 -1.27
CA VAL A 324 -6.41 -9.75 -0.93
C VAL A 324 -6.15 -9.49 0.56
N VAL A 325 -6.68 -10.33 1.47
CA VAL A 325 -6.50 -10.15 2.92
C VAL A 325 -5.03 -10.21 3.31
N ILE A 326 -4.29 -11.23 2.85
CA ILE A 326 -2.85 -11.39 3.17
C ILE A 326 -2.05 -10.21 2.62
N HIS A 327 -2.35 -9.77 1.39
CA HIS A 327 -1.72 -8.60 0.80
C HIS A 327 -1.95 -7.35 1.65
N LEU A 328 -3.20 -7.06 2.02
CA LEU A 328 -3.56 -5.85 2.77
C LEU A 328 -3.01 -5.83 4.19
N LEU A 329 -2.84 -6.99 4.84
CA LEU A 329 -2.13 -7.08 6.12
C LEU A 329 -0.67 -6.60 5.99
N GLY A 330 0.02 -7.02 4.91
CA GLY A 330 1.39 -6.57 4.66
C GLY A 330 1.49 -5.11 4.24
N ALA A 331 0.59 -4.65 3.35
CA ALA A 331 0.56 -3.26 2.89
C ALA A 331 0.21 -2.29 4.03
N PHE A 332 -0.67 -2.68 4.96
CA PHE A 332 -1.00 -1.88 6.14
C PHE A 332 0.24 -1.58 6.98
N GLN A 333 1.07 -2.59 7.24
CA GLN A 333 2.32 -2.43 7.97
C GLN A 333 3.27 -1.45 7.28
N ALA A 334 3.38 -1.51 5.95
CA ALA A 334 4.21 -0.58 5.19
C ALA A 334 3.74 0.89 5.29
N ILE A 335 2.47 1.12 5.57
CA ILE A 335 1.88 2.47 5.63
C ILE A 335 1.88 3.03 7.06
N ILE A 336 1.56 2.20 8.06
CA ILE A 336 1.32 2.67 9.43
C ILE A 336 2.62 2.80 10.24
N GLN A 337 3.64 2.00 9.95
CA GLN A 337 4.89 2.01 10.72
C GLN A 337 5.61 3.38 10.70
N PRO A 338 5.69 4.10 9.57
CA PRO A 338 6.15 5.50 9.55
C PRO A 338 5.36 6.42 10.49
N PHE A 339 4.03 6.26 10.53
CA PHE A 339 3.17 7.05 11.40
C PHE A 339 3.45 6.78 12.88
N PHE A 340 3.57 5.51 13.28
CA PHE A 340 3.97 5.14 14.64
C PHE A 340 5.34 5.72 15.02
N ALA A 341 6.32 5.60 14.12
CA ALA A 341 7.66 6.13 14.37
C ALA A 341 7.64 7.64 14.60
N VAL A 342 6.80 8.40 13.90
CA VAL A 342 6.65 9.85 14.11
C VAL A 342 6.14 10.15 15.51
N VAL A 343 5.03 9.52 15.92
CA VAL A 343 4.40 9.80 17.23
C VAL A 343 5.31 9.38 18.38
N GLU A 344 5.97 8.23 18.26
CA GLU A 344 6.94 7.75 19.24
C GLU A 344 8.14 8.68 19.37
N ASN A 345 8.72 9.12 18.24
CA ASN A 345 9.85 10.06 18.25
C ASN A 345 9.45 11.43 18.81
N TRP A 346 8.25 11.91 18.48
CA TRP A 346 7.74 13.16 19.02
C TRP A 346 7.53 13.07 20.53
N SER A 347 6.94 11.96 21.00
CA SER A 347 6.68 11.73 22.42
C SER A 347 7.97 11.66 23.23
N ARG A 348 9.00 10.95 22.74
CA ARG A 348 10.34 10.92 23.37
C ARG A 348 10.95 12.32 23.49
N LYS A 349 10.83 13.15 22.45
CA LYS A 349 11.36 14.53 22.47
C LYS A 349 10.56 15.46 23.38
N LYS A 350 9.24 15.26 23.46
CA LYS A 350 8.35 16.11 24.23
C LYS A 350 8.42 15.83 25.73
N TRP A 351 8.63 14.58 26.13
CA TRP A 351 8.67 14.13 27.52
C TRP A 351 9.93 13.30 27.82
N PRO A 352 11.12 13.92 27.78
CA PRO A 352 12.37 13.22 28.06
C PRO A 352 12.41 12.69 29.49
N GLY A 353 12.97 11.49 29.69
CA GLY A 353 13.09 10.83 31.00
C GLY A 353 11.81 10.16 31.51
N CYS A 354 10.71 10.20 30.74
CA CYS A 354 9.49 9.48 31.09
C CYS A 354 9.69 7.97 30.92
N LYS A 355 9.73 7.22 32.02
CA LYS A 355 9.91 5.76 32.01
C LYS A 355 8.85 5.02 31.18
N PHE A 356 7.62 5.53 31.08
CA PHE A 356 6.59 4.91 30.25
C PHE A 356 6.93 4.96 28.75
N ILE A 357 7.55 6.05 28.31
CA ILE A 357 7.87 6.33 26.91
C ILE A 357 9.22 5.76 26.50
N GLU A 358 10.23 5.82 27.37
CA GLU A 358 11.60 5.48 27.01
C GLU A 358 12.03 4.08 27.45
N ARG A 359 11.41 3.50 28.49
CA ARG A 359 11.89 2.24 29.06
C ARG A 359 11.53 1.06 28.17
N GLU A 360 12.55 0.32 27.76
CA GLU A 360 12.43 -0.98 27.13
C GLU A 360 12.53 -2.09 28.20
N TYR A 361 11.56 -3.00 28.22
CA TYR A 361 11.52 -4.19 29.06
C TYR A 361 11.88 -5.39 28.19
N ILE A 362 12.97 -6.07 28.53
CA ILE A 362 13.45 -7.23 27.77
C ILE A 362 12.79 -8.49 28.35
N ILE A 363 11.99 -9.18 27.53
CA ILE A 363 11.38 -10.48 27.87
C ILE A 363 11.87 -11.50 26.83
N GLY A 364 12.82 -12.35 27.24
CA GLY A 364 13.47 -13.28 26.33
C GLY A 364 14.25 -12.54 25.23
N LYS A 365 13.88 -12.74 23.96
CA LYS A 365 14.45 -12.06 22.79
C LYS A 365 13.70 -10.78 22.39
N TYR A 366 12.60 -10.45 23.07
CA TYR A 366 11.72 -9.34 22.69
C TYR A 366 11.94 -8.14 23.59
N SER A 367 12.00 -6.96 22.97
CA SER A 367 12.02 -5.67 23.66
C SER A 367 10.61 -5.09 23.65
N ILE A 368 10.04 -4.83 24.82
CA ILE A 368 8.69 -4.29 25.00
C ILE A 368 8.77 -2.91 25.60
N ASN A 369 8.16 -1.93 24.94
CA ASN A 369 7.99 -0.59 25.46
C ASN A 369 6.50 -0.36 25.73
N LEU A 370 6.15 0.09 26.94
CA LEU A 370 4.75 0.21 27.35
C LEU A 370 4.00 1.29 26.56
N PHE A 371 4.64 2.41 26.25
CA PHE A 371 4.07 3.42 25.37
C PHE A 371 3.84 2.88 23.96
N ARG A 372 4.84 2.20 23.37
CA ARG A 372 4.73 1.55 22.06
C ARG A 372 3.55 0.57 22.03
N LEU A 373 3.46 -0.31 23.02
CA LEU A 373 2.39 -1.29 23.13
C LEU A 373 1.02 -0.63 23.20
N THR A 374 0.87 0.38 24.07
CA THR A 374 -0.40 1.07 24.29
C THR A 374 -0.81 1.89 23.07
N TRP A 375 0.11 2.73 22.56
CA TRP A 375 -0.15 3.65 21.46
C TRP A 375 -0.40 2.93 20.13
N ARG A 376 0.32 1.84 19.83
CA ARG A 376 0.10 1.08 18.59
C ARG A 376 -1.18 0.23 18.64
N THR A 377 -1.84 0.14 19.79
CA THR A 377 -3.10 -0.63 19.98
C THR A 377 -4.35 0.26 19.91
N ILE A 378 -4.23 1.53 20.35
CA ILE A 378 -5.29 2.55 20.27
C ILE A 378 -5.32 3.11 18.85
#